data_AF-A0A1E7EQ24-F1
#
_entry.id   AF-A0A1E7EQ24-F1
#
_cell.length_a   1.000
_cell.length_b   1.000
_cell.length_c   1.000
_cell.angle_alpha   90.00
_cell.angle_beta   90.00
_cell.angle_gamma   90.00
#
_symmetry.space_group_name_H-M   'P 1'
#
loop_
_entity.id
_entity.type
_entity.pdbx_description
1 polymer ?
#
loop_
_entity_poly.entity_id
_entity_poly.type
_entity_poly.pdbx_seq_one_letter_code
_entity_poly.pdbx_strand_id
1 'polypeptide(L)'
;MNKADIAIHLSHSMREWNANDDDNENSTDDILVAAEGVKSEKGTMDIEGYGKNPNKNAWMSSGSKWRDYLHFCGPGWLVAIAYLDPGNTQADIQAGAVGGYSQLWTFFWVTTLSIYVQVLCARLSMVGQTTLSESMRKIIKHRWLRYVAWAIAEFSVIITDIPEVIGMGIAFNVFFGWPYYVGCLISPVTTLLFLATQNSKGGMRWLEGVIVLLIGVMAVTIFIEWGLVDSDPAKAIEGLVYGFVEPEGRNLWLITGIIGAVVMPHNLYLHTASVLSRPVKRDNETIKKATFWVSVEPIVPIMFSFLINIGIVIVAAENVNGKCIPVGGESEEDCENNIGNTDFAKYLTVAGGPILWGIALLAAGQSSAITTTYSGQYIMDGFLEMRIPVWARAIGTRMIALLPCVLIAACVPR
;
A
#
# COMPACT_ATOMS: atom_id res chain seq x y z
N MET A 1 -21.51 37.64 0.87
CA MET A 1 -20.19 37.94 1.45
C MET A 1 -19.25 38.30 0.31
N ASN A 2 -18.69 39.50 0.33
CA ASN A 2 -17.85 40.01 -0.75
C ASN A 2 -16.44 39.40 -0.61
N LYS A 3 -15.71 39.17 -1.72
CA LYS A 3 -14.39 38.50 -1.70
C LYS A 3 -13.36 39.23 -0.80
N ALA A 4 -13.55 40.53 -0.58
CA ALA A 4 -12.74 41.34 0.34
C ALA A 4 -12.96 40.99 1.82
N ASP A 5 -14.19 40.64 2.22
CA ASP A 5 -14.52 40.31 3.62
C ASP A 5 -13.91 38.96 4.02
N ILE A 6 -13.84 38.01 3.08
CA ILE A 6 -13.22 36.69 3.28
C ILE A 6 -11.70 36.82 3.45
N ALA A 7 -11.06 37.71 2.69
CA ALA A 7 -9.63 37.96 2.80
C ALA A 7 -9.26 38.64 4.12
N ILE A 8 -10.08 39.57 4.60
CA ILE A 8 -9.88 40.22 5.90
C ILE A 8 -10.08 39.20 7.03
N HIS A 9 -11.10 38.36 6.95
CA HIS A 9 -11.37 37.32 7.96
C HIS A 9 -10.27 36.25 8.01
N LEU A 10 -9.74 35.82 6.86
CA LEU A 10 -8.59 34.91 6.79
C LEU A 10 -7.30 35.56 7.32
N SER A 11 -7.09 36.86 7.07
CA SER A 11 -5.92 37.57 7.59
C SER A 11 -5.98 37.76 9.11
N HIS A 12 -7.17 37.93 9.68
CA HIS A 12 -7.39 38.02 11.12
C HIS A 12 -7.21 36.65 11.79
N SER A 13 -7.76 35.59 11.20
CA SER A 13 -7.58 34.22 11.69
C SER A 13 -6.13 33.74 11.58
N MET A 14 -5.37 34.14 10.55
CA MET A 14 -3.93 33.85 10.45
C MET A 14 -3.09 34.65 11.45
N ARG A 15 -3.49 35.88 11.80
CA ARG A 15 -2.83 36.65 12.88
C ARG A 15 -3.12 36.07 14.26
N GLU A 16 -4.33 35.60 14.52
CA GLU A 16 -4.67 34.87 15.75
C GLU A 16 -3.95 33.52 15.84
N TRP A 17 -3.72 32.85 14.70
CA TRP A 17 -2.91 31.63 14.67
C TRP A 17 -1.43 31.89 14.97
N ASN A 18 -0.86 32.96 14.40
CA ASN A 18 0.53 33.36 14.68
C ASN A 18 0.72 33.94 16.10
N ALA A 19 -0.28 34.63 16.67
CA ALA A 19 -0.20 35.14 18.04
C ALA A 19 -0.27 34.01 19.09
N ASN A 20 -0.95 32.91 18.77
CA ASN A 20 -0.95 31.70 19.60
C ASN A 20 0.33 30.84 19.43
N ASP A 21 1.18 31.15 18.44
CA ASP A 21 2.49 30.50 18.28
C ASP A 21 3.55 31.11 19.21
N ASP A 22 3.42 32.38 19.60
CA ASP A 22 4.30 33.02 20.58
C ASP A 22 4.03 32.54 22.02
N ASP A 23 2.80 32.14 22.35
CA ASP A 23 2.46 31.50 23.64
C ASP A 23 2.82 30.00 23.67
N ASN A 24 3.22 29.42 22.53
CA ASN A 24 3.60 28.01 22.39
C ASN A 24 5.09 27.74 22.66
N GLU A 25 5.92 28.75 22.92
CA GLU A 25 7.34 28.55 23.29
C GLU A 25 7.47 27.69 24.57
N ASN A 26 6.51 27.77 25.51
CA ASN A 26 6.46 26.90 26.69
C ASN A 26 6.01 25.45 26.38
N SER A 27 5.33 25.19 25.26
CA SER A 27 4.90 23.85 24.85
C SER A 27 6.01 23.05 24.15
N THR A 28 6.93 23.74 23.47
CA THR A 28 8.15 23.16 22.92
C THR A 28 9.07 22.63 24.00
N ASP A 29 9.13 23.31 25.15
CA ASP A 29 9.85 22.84 26.33
C ASP A 29 9.16 21.62 26.97
N ASP A 30 7.83 21.53 26.98
CA ASP A 30 7.12 20.32 27.44
C ASP A 30 7.29 19.13 26.48
N ILE A 31 7.41 19.36 25.17
CA ILE A 31 7.74 18.33 24.16
C ILE A 31 9.20 17.88 24.30
N LEU A 32 10.11 18.80 24.63
CA LEU A 32 11.52 18.51 24.90
C LEU A 32 11.73 17.80 26.25
N VAL A 33 10.98 18.15 27.28
CA VAL A 33 11.00 17.48 28.60
C VAL A 33 10.38 16.08 28.51
N ALA A 34 9.36 15.88 27.67
CA ALA A 34 8.86 14.54 27.33
C ALA A 34 9.90 13.69 26.55
N ALA A 35 10.81 14.32 25.81
CA ALA A 35 11.93 13.67 25.13
C ALA A 35 13.13 13.38 26.07
N GLU A 36 13.37 14.21 27.09
CA GLU A 36 14.43 14.00 28.09
C GLU A 36 14.10 12.92 29.14
N GLY A 37 12.82 12.59 29.33
CA GLY A 37 12.38 11.45 30.16
C GLY A 37 12.71 10.07 29.57
N VAL A 38 13.19 10.00 28.32
CA VAL A 38 13.54 8.74 27.65
C VAL A 38 14.90 8.25 28.12
N LYS A 39 14.96 7.76 29.37
CA LYS A 39 15.84 6.63 29.64
C LYS A 39 15.29 5.46 28.85
N SER A 40 16.02 5.10 27.79
CA SER A 40 15.87 3.83 27.08
C SER A 40 16.14 2.69 28.07
N GLU A 41 15.11 2.31 28.83
CA GLU A 41 15.08 1.03 29.52
C GLU A 41 14.24 0.05 28.70
N LYS A 42 14.99 -0.83 28.03
CA LYS A 42 14.61 -2.15 27.53
C LYS A 42 13.52 -2.18 26.45
N GLY A 43 14.04 -2.24 25.22
CA GLY A 43 13.69 -3.33 24.33
C GLY A 43 12.70 -2.95 23.25
N THR A 44 13.16 -2.23 22.24
CA THR A 44 12.66 -2.32 20.85
C THR A 44 13.07 -3.68 20.26
N MET A 45 12.42 -4.13 19.19
CA MET A 45 12.80 -5.36 18.48
C MET A 45 14.29 -5.32 18.09
N ASP A 46 15.02 -6.38 18.45
CA ASP A 46 16.37 -6.63 17.93
C ASP A 46 16.25 -6.97 16.44
N ILE A 47 16.27 -5.93 15.61
CA ILE A 47 16.64 -6.05 14.20
C ILE A 47 18.12 -6.45 14.22
N GLU A 48 18.45 -7.63 13.67
CA GLU A 48 19.83 -8.12 13.57
C GLU A 48 20.75 -7.02 13.01
N GLY A 49 21.61 -6.46 13.87
CA GLY A 49 22.47 -5.32 13.56
C GLY A 49 22.50 -4.21 14.61
N TYR A 50 21.67 -4.27 15.66
CA TYR A 50 21.69 -3.31 16.78
C TYR A 50 22.92 -3.50 17.71
N GLY A 51 24.12 -3.39 17.14
CA GLY A 51 25.38 -3.44 17.88
C GLY A 51 25.65 -2.11 18.59
N LYS A 52 25.29 -2.02 19.88
CA LYS A 52 25.95 -1.26 20.99
C LYS A 52 26.51 0.16 20.75
N ASN A 53 26.19 0.86 19.66
CA ASN A 53 26.60 2.24 19.43
C ASN A 53 25.63 2.93 18.45
N PRO A 54 24.73 3.81 18.92
CA PRO A 54 23.76 4.52 18.06
C PRO A 54 24.44 5.45 17.03
N ASN A 55 25.74 5.71 17.16
CA ASN A 55 26.52 6.58 16.28
C ASN A 55 27.40 5.86 15.25
N LYS A 56 27.53 4.53 15.27
CA LYS A 56 28.52 3.86 14.38
C LYS A 56 28.06 3.80 12.92
N ASN A 57 26.75 3.83 12.68
CA ASN A 57 26.12 3.72 11.36
C ASN A 57 25.09 4.83 11.08
N ALA A 58 25.04 5.90 11.89
CA ALA A 58 24.07 6.96 11.73
C ALA A 58 24.39 7.81 10.48
N TRP A 59 23.42 7.97 9.59
CA TRP A 59 23.62 8.73 8.36
C TRP A 59 24.04 10.19 8.65
N MET A 60 25.02 10.66 7.88
CA MET A 60 25.41 12.07 7.77
C MET A 60 25.36 12.47 6.30
N SER A 61 24.98 13.72 6.04
CA SER A 61 24.94 14.31 4.69
C SER A 61 26.26 14.13 3.97
N SER A 62 26.30 13.30 2.92
CA SER A 62 27.51 13.00 2.13
C SER A 62 27.89 14.16 1.19
N GLY A 63 27.06 15.20 1.09
CA GLY A 63 27.26 16.36 0.20
C GLY A 63 26.85 16.09 -1.26
N SER A 64 26.56 14.85 -1.62
CA SER A 64 26.01 14.46 -2.92
C SER A 64 24.54 14.10 -2.77
N LYS A 65 23.66 14.94 -3.37
CA LYS A 65 22.19 14.76 -3.34
C LYS A 65 21.74 13.35 -3.77
N TRP A 66 22.43 12.74 -4.72
CA TRP A 66 22.12 11.40 -5.23
C TRP A 66 22.49 10.27 -4.25
N ARG A 67 23.65 10.35 -3.58
CA ARG A 67 24.06 9.33 -2.60
C ARG A 67 23.20 9.41 -1.34
N ASP A 68 22.80 10.63 -0.98
CA ASP A 68 21.90 10.90 0.13
C ASP A 68 20.49 10.34 -0.15
N TYR A 69 19.94 10.58 -1.34
CA TYR A 69 18.67 9.99 -1.77
C TYR A 69 18.71 8.45 -1.80
N LEU A 70 19.75 7.85 -2.38
CA LEU A 70 19.91 6.40 -2.45
C LEU A 70 20.03 5.71 -1.08
N HIS A 71 20.53 6.42 -0.06
CA HIS A 71 20.58 5.88 1.30
C HIS A 71 19.18 5.77 1.94
N PHE A 72 18.32 6.74 1.65
CA PHE A 72 16.94 6.74 2.13
C PHE A 72 16.00 5.91 1.26
N CYS A 73 16.37 5.59 0.02
CA CYS A 73 15.60 4.69 -0.85
C CYS A 73 15.41 3.30 -0.22
N GLY A 74 14.16 2.84 -0.18
CA GLY A 74 13.80 1.50 0.27
C GLY A 74 12.40 1.45 0.89
N PRO A 75 12.14 2.20 1.98
CA PRO A 75 10.84 2.21 2.65
C PRO A 75 9.67 2.55 1.70
N GLY A 76 9.81 3.55 0.84
CA GLY A 76 8.79 3.94 -0.13
C GLY A 76 8.57 2.91 -1.22
N TRP A 77 9.62 2.20 -1.64
CA TRP A 77 9.49 1.04 -2.54
C TRP A 77 8.73 -0.11 -1.88
N LEU A 78 9.05 -0.43 -0.62
CA LEU A 78 8.35 -1.46 0.14
C LEU A 78 6.85 -1.14 0.29
N VAL A 79 6.53 0.14 0.50
CA VAL A 79 5.16 0.65 0.56
C VAL A 79 4.47 0.62 -0.80
N ALA A 80 5.16 1.01 -1.87
CA ALA A 80 4.66 1.03 -3.23
C ALA A 80 4.27 -0.36 -3.75
N ILE A 81 5.00 -1.41 -3.35
CA ILE A 81 4.66 -2.77 -3.77
C ILE A 81 3.26 -3.20 -3.29
N ALA A 82 2.80 -2.70 -2.14
CA ALA A 82 1.46 -2.98 -1.67
C ALA A 82 0.36 -2.38 -2.58
N TYR A 83 0.67 -1.35 -3.38
CA TYR A 83 -0.26 -0.75 -4.34
C TYR A 83 -0.45 -1.60 -5.61
N LEU A 84 0.34 -2.66 -5.77
CA LEU A 84 0.33 -3.58 -6.91
C LEU A 84 -0.21 -4.97 -6.52
N ASP A 85 -0.89 -5.07 -5.38
CA ASP A 85 -1.46 -6.32 -4.90
C ASP A 85 -2.68 -6.78 -5.74
N PRO A 86 -3.08 -8.06 -5.65
CA PRO A 86 -4.27 -8.56 -6.34
C PRO A 86 -5.55 -7.78 -5.99
N GLY A 87 -5.62 -7.15 -4.81
CA GLY A 87 -6.76 -6.31 -4.40
C GLY A 87 -6.85 -5.02 -5.21
N ASN A 88 -5.73 -4.30 -5.36
CA ASN A 88 -5.64 -3.10 -6.19
C ASN A 88 -5.94 -3.41 -7.65
N THR A 89 -5.26 -4.41 -8.20
CA THR A 89 -5.48 -4.81 -9.61
C THR A 89 -6.93 -5.19 -9.90
N GLN A 90 -7.63 -5.84 -8.95
CA GLN A 90 -9.06 -6.13 -9.08
C GLN A 90 -9.91 -4.85 -9.19
N ALA A 91 -9.66 -3.87 -8.32
CA ALA A 91 -10.38 -2.60 -8.34
C ALA A 91 -10.09 -1.81 -9.62
N ASP A 92 -8.84 -1.82 -10.09
CA ASP A 92 -8.39 -1.18 -11.33
C ASP A 92 -9.10 -1.78 -12.56
N ILE A 93 -9.14 -3.12 -12.63
CA ILE A 93 -9.81 -3.84 -13.72
C ILE A 93 -11.31 -3.51 -13.73
N GLN A 94 -11.98 -3.55 -12.57
CA GLN A 94 -13.41 -3.23 -12.49
C GLN A 94 -13.70 -1.77 -12.85
N ALA A 95 -12.86 -0.85 -12.39
CA ALA A 95 -13.00 0.57 -12.71
C ALA A 95 -12.85 0.84 -14.21
N GLY A 96 -11.93 0.15 -14.89
CA GLY A 96 -11.76 0.24 -16.34
C GLY A 96 -12.88 -0.45 -17.12
N ALA A 97 -13.25 -1.66 -16.72
CA ALA A 97 -14.28 -2.46 -17.39
C ALA A 97 -15.65 -1.78 -17.38
N VAL A 98 -16.08 -1.26 -16.22
CA VAL A 98 -17.42 -0.66 -16.05
C VAL A 98 -17.40 0.86 -16.26
N GLY A 99 -16.36 1.53 -15.75
CA GLY A 99 -16.27 2.99 -15.74
C GLY A 99 -15.51 3.59 -16.94
N GLY A 100 -14.84 2.78 -17.75
CA GLY A 100 -14.00 3.24 -18.85
C GLY A 100 -12.98 4.28 -18.41
N TYR A 101 -12.84 5.35 -19.21
CA TYR A 101 -11.92 6.45 -18.92
C TYR A 101 -12.38 7.41 -17.81
N SER A 102 -13.65 7.36 -17.40
CA SER A 102 -14.22 8.35 -16.46
C SER A 102 -13.60 8.27 -15.05
N GLN A 103 -13.14 7.09 -14.65
CA GLN A 103 -12.61 6.83 -13.30
C GLN A 103 -11.13 7.20 -13.13
N LEU A 104 -10.42 7.53 -14.22
CA LEU A 104 -9.01 7.94 -14.17
C LEU A 104 -8.79 9.19 -13.29
N TRP A 105 -9.75 10.12 -13.30
CA TRP A 105 -9.75 11.28 -12.41
C TRP A 105 -9.71 10.88 -10.93
N THR A 106 -10.54 9.90 -10.53
CA THR A 106 -10.58 9.39 -9.16
C THR A 106 -9.23 8.80 -8.77
N PHE A 107 -8.62 7.99 -9.63
CA PHE A 107 -7.29 7.42 -9.39
C PHE A 107 -6.23 8.49 -9.14
N PHE A 108 -6.20 9.54 -9.96
CA PHE A 108 -5.22 10.62 -9.82
C PHE A 108 -5.32 11.32 -8.46
N TRP A 109 -6.53 11.71 -8.04
CA TRP A 109 -6.73 12.40 -6.76
C TRP A 109 -6.54 11.50 -5.55
N VAL A 110 -7.02 10.26 -5.59
CA VAL A 110 -6.84 9.32 -4.50
C VAL A 110 -5.36 8.95 -4.33
N THR A 111 -4.62 8.77 -5.43
CA THR A 111 -3.16 8.56 -5.38
C THR A 111 -2.44 9.78 -4.81
N THR A 112 -2.83 10.99 -5.24
CA THR A 112 -2.26 12.25 -4.70
C THR A 112 -2.49 12.37 -3.20
N LEU A 113 -3.70 12.04 -2.73
CA LEU A 113 -4.04 11.98 -1.31
C LEU A 113 -3.19 10.91 -0.59
N SER A 114 -3.01 9.74 -1.20
CA SER A 114 -2.22 8.65 -0.66
C SER A 114 -0.76 9.08 -0.48
N ILE A 115 -0.14 9.71 -1.48
CA ILE A 115 1.21 10.28 -1.38
C ILE A 115 1.28 11.29 -0.23
N TYR A 116 0.31 12.20 -0.13
CA TYR A 116 0.28 13.20 0.94
C TYR A 116 0.26 12.56 2.34
N VAL A 117 -0.62 11.58 2.57
CA VAL A 117 -0.72 10.87 3.86
C VAL A 117 0.55 10.08 4.14
N GLN A 118 1.15 9.44 3.13
CA GLN A 118 2.41 8.71 3.28
C GLN A 118 3.57 9.64 3.66
N VAL A 119 3.64 10.85 3.09
CA VAL A 119 4.62 11.87 3.49
C VAL A 119 4.44 12.30 4.94
N LEU A 120 3.19 12.46 5.41
CA LEU A 120 2.92 12.77 6.82
C LEU A 120 3.37 11.63 7.75
N CYS A 121 3.10 10.39 7.39
CA CYS A 121 3.55 9.21 8.14
C CYS A 121 5.09 9.18 8.24
N ALA A 122 5.77 9.42 7.12
CA ALA A 122 7.22 9.44 7.06
C ALA A 122 7.82 10.56 7.94
N ARG A 123 7.21 11.77 7.92
CA ARG A 123 7.60 12.90 8.79
C ARG A 123 7.36 12.61 10.26
N LEU A 124 6.21 12.02 10.59
CA LEU A 124 5.86 11.63 11.96
C LEU A 124 6.93 10.70 12.54
N SER A 125 7.36 9.68 11.79
CA SER A 125 8.37 8.73 12.27
C SER A 125 9.76 9.33 12.33
N MET A 126 10.15 10.17 11.37
CA MET A 126 11.46 10.82 11.40
C MET A 126 11.63 11.76 12.59
N VAL A 127 10.63 12.61 12.85
CA VAL A 127 10.69 13.60 13.94
C VAL A 127 10.33 12.97 15.28
N GLY A 128 9.20 12.25 15.33
CA GLY A 128 8.62 11.69 16.55
C GLY A 128 9.30 10.41 17.05
N GLN A 129 10.05 9.70 16.19
CA GLN A 129 10.75 8.45 16.54
C GLN A 129 9.85 7.35 17.09
N THR A 130 8.60 7.41 16.69
CA THR A 130 7.56 6.46 17.06
C THR A 130 6.85 6.00 15.81
N THR A 131 6.29 4.80 15.90
CA THR A 131 5.37 4.30 14.87
C THR A 131 4.02 4.99 15.01
N LEU A 132 3.18 4.90 13.97
CA LEU A 132 1.82 5.46 14.03
C LEU A 132 1.00 4.81 15.15
N SER A 133 1.10 3.50 15.33
CA SER A 133 0.40 2.73 16.37
C SER A 133 0.83 3.13 17.78
N GLU A 134 2.13 3.33 18.02
CA GLU A 134 2.65 3.85 19.29
C GLU A 134 2.16 5.28 19.59
N SER A 135 2.13 6.14 18.57
CA SER A 135 1.69 7.54 18.69
C SER A 135 0.20 7.60 19.02
N MET A 136 -0.63 6.84 18.30
CA MET A 136 -2.06 6.72 18.59
C MET A 136 -2.31 6.18 19.99
N ARG A 137 -1.53 5.18 20.41
CA ARG A 137 -1.64 4.60 21.74
C ARG A 137 -1.38 5.61 22.86
N LYS A 138 -0.41 6.51 22.68
CA LYS A 138 -0.11 7.59 23.65
C LYS A 138 -1.27 8.58 23.79
N ILE A 139 -1.96 8.87 22.70
CA ILE A 139 -3.11 9.80 22.68
C ILE A 139 -4.37 9.14 23.27
N ILE A 140 -4.59 7.85 23.02
CA ILE A 140 -5.77 7.11 23.49
C ILE A 140 -5.64 6.78 24.99
N LYS A 141 -6.32 7.57 25.83
CA LYS A 141 -6.35 7.40 27.30
C LYS A 141 -7.15 6.17 27.75
N HIS A 142 -8.27 5.85 27.09
CA HIS A 142 -9.13 4.74 27.50
C HIS A 142 -8.66 3.40 26.92
N ARG A 143 -8.46 2.40 27.79
CA ARG A 143 -7.99 1.06 27.39
C ARG A 143 -8.91 0.36 26.39
N TRP A 144 -10.22 0.53 26.50
CA TRP A 144 -11.18 -0.10 25.58
C TRP A 144 -11.09 0.47 24.16
N LEU A 145 -10.96 1.81 24.01
CA LEU A 145 -10.77 2.46 22.70
C LEU A 145 -9.48 2.00 22.02
N ARG A 146 -8.45 1.66 22.80
CA ARG A 146 -7.20 1.10 22.28
C ARG A 146 -7.39 -0.28 21.67
N TYR A 147 -8.15 -1.15 22.33
CA TYR A 147 -8.50 -2.47 21.78
C TYR A 147 -9.39 -2.34 20.54
N VAL A 148 -10.31 -1.37 20.51
CA VAL A 148 -11.14 -1.11 19.32
C VAL A 148 -10.28 -0.62 18.16
N ALA A 149 -9.38 0.34 18.38
CA ALA A 149 -8.47 0.84 17.35
C ALA A 149 -7.54 -0.26 16.83
N TRP A 150 -7.02 -1.10 17.72
CA TRP A 150 -6.26 -2.29 17.35
C TRP A 150 -7.10 -3.25 16.51
N ALA A 151 -8.33 -3.56 16.93
CA ALA A 151 -9.20 -4.48 16.21
C ALA A 151 -9.55 -3.98 14.81
N ILE A 152 -9.79 -2.68 14.63
CA ILE A 152 -10.02 -2.07 13.31
C ILE A 152 -8.78 -2.21 12.43
N ALA A 153 -7.59 -1.90 12.97
CA ALA A 153 -6.34 -1.99 12.22
C ALA A 153 -6.01 -3.45 11.84
N GLU A 154 -6.21 -4.40 12.76
CA GLU A 154 -6.02 -5.84 12.50
C GLU A 154 -7.04 -6.35 11.47
N PHE A 155 -8.28 -5.90 11.55
CA PHE A 155 -9.32 -6.25 10.58
C PHE A 155 -8.98 -5.74 9.18
N SER A 156 -8.40 -4.54 9.05
CA SER A 156 -7.88 -4.05 7.77
C SER A 156 -6.76 -4.93 7.20
N VAL A 157 -5.87 -5.46 8.05
CA VAL A 157 -4.83 -6.41 7.61
C VAL A 157 -5.45 -7.71 7.08
N ILE A 158 -6.44 -8.26 7.80
CA ILE A 158 -7.14 -9.49 7.39
C ILE A 158 -7.89 -9.30 6.07
N ILE A 159 -8.54 -8.16 5.86
CA ILE A 159 -9.24 -7.87 4.60
C ILE A 159 -8.25 -7.81 3.42
N THR A 160 -7.09 -7.18 3.60
CA THR A 160 -6.08 -7.13 2.53
C THR A 160 -5.52 -8.51 2.19
N ASP A 161 -5.42 -9.41 3.17
CA ASP A 161 -4.90 -10.77 2.95
C ASP A 161 -5.88 -11.65 2.12
N ILE A 162 -7.17 -11.31 2.07
CA ILE A 162 -8.19 -12.08 1.31
C ILE A 162 -7.89 -12.06 -0.21
N PRO A 163 -7.78 -10.90 -0.89
CA PRO A 163 -7.39 -10.85 -2.29
C PRO A 163 -6.07 -11.55 -2.60
N GLU A 164 -5.11 -11.57 -1.68
CA GLU A 164 -3.83 -12.26 -1.87
C GLU A 164 -4.00 -13.78 -1.96
N VAL A 165 -4.80 -14.36 -1.06
CA VAL A 165 -5.11 -15.80 -1.06
C VAL A 165 -5.87 -16.17 -2.33
N ILE A 166 -6.83 -15.34 -2.76
CA ILE A 166 -7.58 -15.52 -4.00
C ILE A 166 -6.65 -15.42 -5.22
N GLY A 167 -5.77 -14.41 -5.26
CA GLY A 167 -4.80 -14.21 -6.34
C GLY A 167 -3.86 -15.40 -6.51
N MET A 168 -3.42 -16.02 -5.39
CA MET A 168 -2.66 -17.27 -5.42
C MET A 168 -3.48 -18.43 -6.01
N GLY A 169 -4.76 -18.55 -5.63
CA GLY A 169 -5.69 -19.51 -6.22
C GLY A 169 -5.81 -19.37 -7.73
N ILE A 170 -5.96 -18.14 -8.22
CA ILE A 170 -6.05 -17.81 -9.64
C ILE A 170 -4.73 -18.14 -10.35
N ALA A 171 -3.59 -17.75 -9.78
CA ALA A 171 -2.29 -18.05 -10.37
C ALA A 171 -2.06 -19.57 -10.53
N PHE A 172 -2.37 -20.37 -9.51
CA PHE A 172 -2.24 -21.83 -9.60
C PHE A 172 -3.20 -22.44 -10.63
N ASN A 173 -4.41 -21.89 -10.78
CA ASN A 173 -5.33 -22.30 -11.84
C ASN A 173 -4.73 -22.05 -13.22
N VAL A 174 -4.11 -20.90 -13.45
CA VAL A 174 -3.46 -20.56 -14.72
C VAL A 174 -2.26 -21.47 -15.04
N PHE A 175 -1.44 -21.82 -14.05
CA PHE A 175 -0.25 -22.65 -14.28
C PHE A 175 -0.54 -24.14 -14.42
N PHE A 176 -1.41 -24.69 -13.56
CA PHE A 176 -1.61 -26.13 -13.42
C PHE A 176 -3.03 -26.60 -13.75
N GLY A 177 -3.96 -25.67 -14.03
CA GLY A 177 -5.37 -25.99 -14.23
C GLY A 177 -6.08 -26.49 -12.97
N TRP A 178 -5.51 -26.23 -11.79
CA TRP A 178 -6.07 -26.71 -10.52
C TRP A 178 -7.28 -25.88 -10.07
N PRO A 179 -8.26 -26.48 -9.37
CA PRO A 179 -9.36 -25.73 -8.80
C PRO A 179 -8.88 -24.64 -7.83
N TYR A 180 -9.56 -23.49 -7.79
CA TYR A 180 -9.16 -22.33 -6.98
C TYR A 180 -8.97 -22.68 -5.50
N TYR A 181 -9.84 -23.52 -4.93
CA TYR A 181 -9.75 -23.91 -3.51
C TYR A 181 -8.43 -24.64 -3.19
N VAL A 182 -7.87 -25.39 -4.13
CA VAL A 182 -6.57 -26.08 -3.96
C VAL A 182 -5.45 -25.05 -3.84
N GLY A 183 -5.44 -24.04 -4.73
CA GLY A 183 -4.45 -22.97 -4.67
C GLY A 183 -4.58 -22.11 -3.39
N CYS A 184 -5.81 -21.84 -2.94
CA CYS A 184 -6.07 -21.16 -1.66
C CYS A 184 -5.52 -21.96 -0.46
N LEU A 185 -5.71 -23.28 -0.43
CA LEU A 185 -5.21 -24.16 0.64
C LEU A 185 -3.69 -24.27 0.67
N ILE A 186 -3.03 -24.15 -0.48
CA ILE A 186 -1.56 -24.14 -0.59
C ILE A 186 -0.98 -22.80 -0.14
N SER A 187 -1.76 -21.72 -0.16
CA SER A 187 -1.30 -20.36 0.11
C SER A 187 -0.55 -20.20 1.45
N PRO A 188 -1.04 -20.69 2.61
CA PRO A 188 -0.30 -20.58 3.87
C PRO A 188 1.05 -21.31 3.84
N VAL A 189 1.14 -22.43 3.12
CA VAL A 189 2.40 -23.18 2.97
C VAL A 189 3.41 -22.35 2.19
N THR A 190 2.97 -21.66 1.13
CA THR A 190 3.85 -20.78 0.35
C THR A 190 4.37 -19.62 1.20
N THR A 191 3.50 -18.99 2.00
CA THR A 191 3.90 -17.91 2.92
C THR A 191 4.91 -18.41 3.95
N LEU A 192 4.73 -19.61 4.48
CA LEU A 192 5.68 -20.21 5.43
C LEU A 192 7.02 -20.56 4.78
N LEU A 193 7.01 -21.13 3.58
CA LEU A 193 8.22 -21.38 2.80
C LEU A 193 8.99 -20.08 2.57
N PHE A 194 8.26 -19.03 2.25
CA PHE A 194 8.80 -17.72 1.96
C PHE A 194 9.40 -17.07 3.21
N LEU A 195 8.69 -17.12 4.33
CA LEU A 195 9.18 -16.64 5.62
C LEU A 195 10.39 -17.44 6.13
N ALA A 196 10.40 -18.76 5.90
CA ALA A 196 11.54 -19.61 6.21
C ALA A 196 12.77 -19.25 5.35
N THR A 197 12.55 -18.90 4.08
CA THR A 197 13.60 -18.44 3.17
C THR A 197 14.16 -17.09 3.62
N GLN A 198 13.32 -16.21 4.14
CA GLN A 198 13.73 -14.92 4.69
C GLN A 198 14.61 -15.06 5.93
N ASN A 199 14.32 -16.03 6.80
CA ASN A 199 15.09 -16.29 8.01
C ASN A 199 16.46 -16.94 7.73
N SER A 200 16.72 -17.34 6.49
CA SER A 200 18.02 -17.85 6.04
C SER A 200 18.99 -16.69 5.75
N LYS A 201 20.27 -16.84 6.13
CA LYS A 201 21.29 -15.79 5.95
C LYS A 201 21.39 -15.37 4.48
N GLY A 202 21.05 -14.12 4.18
CA GLY A 202 21.05 -13.55 2.82
C GLY A 202 19.71 -13.65 2.08
N GLY A 203 18.70 -14.29 2.66
CA GLY A 203 17.37 -14.49 2.07
C GLY A 203 16.68 -13.18 1.69
N MET A 204 16.78 -12.14 2.52
CA MET A 204 16.11 -10.84 2.28
C MET A 204 16.51 -10.21 0.93
N ARG A 205 17.79 -10.23 0.56
CA ARG A 205 18.26 -9.62 -0.70
C ARG A 205 17.86 -10.43 -1.93
N TRP A 206 17.91 -11.76 -1.81
CA TRP A 206 17.47 -12.65 -2.89
C TRP A 206 15.97 -12.47 -3.16
N LEU A 207 15.21 -12.38 -2.08
CA LEU A 207 13.77 -12.25 -2.07
C LEU A 207 13.29 -10.88 -2.58
N GLU A 208 13.96 -9.80 -2.18
CA GLU A 208 13.80 -8.46 -2.77
C GLU A 208 14.06 -8.49 -4.29
N GLY A 209 15.13 -9.19 -4.72
CA GLY A 209 15.44 -9.37 -6.14
C GLY A 209 14.35 -10.12 -6.91
N VAL A 210 13.78 -11.18 -6.32
CA VAL A 210 12.67 -11.94 -6.92
C VAL A 210 11.41 -11.07 -7.04
N ILE A 211 11.05 -10.33 -5.99
CA ILE A 211 9.88 -9.44 -6.02
C ILE A 211 10.05 -8.34 -7.08
N VAL A 212 11.21 -7.68 -7.12
CA VAL A 212 11.52 -6.64 -8.10
C VAL A 212 11.51 -7.19 -9.52
N LEU A 213 12.07 -8.38 -9.75
CA LEU A 213 12.02 -9.05 -11.04
C LEU A 213 10.57 -9.26 -11.49
N LEU A 214 9.73 -9.79 -10.62
CA LEU A 214 8.35 -10.16 -10.96
C LEU A 214 7.46 -8.93 -11.18
N ILE A 215 7.61 -7.88 -10.35
CA ILE A 215 6.94 -6.59 -10.58
C ILE A 215 7.44 -5.95 -11.87
N GLY A 216 8.74 -6.05 -12.15
CA GLY A 216 9.32 -5.60 -13.41
C GLY A 216 8.69 -6.29 -14.61
N VAL A 217 8.49 -7.61 -14.55
CA VAL A 217 7.78 -8.38 -15.59
C VAL A 217 6.34 -7.89 -15.73
N MET A 218 5.60 -7.76 -14.63
CA MET A 218 4.22 -7.23 -14.65
C MET A 218 4.15 -5.85 -15.31
N ALA A 219 4.99 -4.91 -14.86
CA ALA A 219 5.05 -3.56 -15.41
C ALA A 219 5.32 -3.59 -16.92
N VAL A 220 6.35 -4.33 -17.36
CA VAL A 220 6.69 -4.46 -18.78
C VAL A 220 5.51 -5.01 -19.59
N THR A 221 4.80 -6.02 -19.08
CA THR A 221 3.65 -6.59 -19.80
C THR A 221 2.50 -5.60 -19.94
N ILE A 222 2.15 -4.89 -18.87
CA ILE A 222 1.09 -3.87 -18.91
C ILE A 222 1.49 -2.71 -19.82
N PHE A 223 2.76 -2.27 -19.79
CA PHE A 223 3.23 -1.21 -20.68
C PHE A 223 3.23 -1.63 -22.15
N ILE A 224 3.57 -2.90 -22.46
CA ILE A 224 3.47 -3.43 -23.83
C ILE A 224 2.02 -3.47 -24.28
N GLU A 225 1.11 -4.02 -23.46
CA GLU A 225 -0.32 -4.09 -23.77
C GLU A 225 -0.91 -2.69 -23.96
N TRP A 226 -0.58 -1.74 -23.08
CA TRP A 226 -1.00 -0.37 -23.23
C TRP A 226 -0.51 0.25 -24.55
N GLY A 227 0.70 -0.09 -25.00
CA GLY A 227 1.22 0.34 -26.30
C GLY A 227 0.59 -0.37 -27.53
N LEU A 228 0.00 -1.55 -27.35
CA LEU A 228 -0.65 -2.33 -28.41
C LEU A 228 -2.13 -1.98 -28.57
N VAL A 229 -2.77 -1.53 -27.50
CA VAL A 229 -4.14 -1.06 -27.52
C VAL A 229 -4.20 0.28 -28.24
N ASP A 230 -5.09 0.40 -29.25
CA ASP A 230 -5.42 1.66 -29.94
C ASP A 230 -6.18 2.62 -29.00
N SER A 231 -5.56 3.00 -27.88
CA SER A 231 -6.14 3.94 -26.92
C SER A 231 -6.13 5.33 -27.52
N ASP A 232 -7.25 6.04 -27.44
CA ASP A 232 -7.33 7.45 -27.83
C ASP A 232 -6.70 8.31 -26.71
N PRO A 233 -5.46 8.83 -26.88
CA PRO A 233 -4.77 9.54 -25.81
C PRO A 233 -5.51 10.82 -25.40
N ALA A 234 -6.34 11.39 -26.31
CA ALA A 234 -7.14 12.55 -26.00
C ALA A 234 -8.23 12.21 -24.96
N LYS A 235 -8.89 11.04 -25.09
CA LYS A 235 -9.92 10.59 -24.14
C LYS A 235 -9.33 10.16 -22.80
N ALA A 236 -8.15 9.55 -22.79
CA ALA A 236 -7.46 9.20 -21.55
C ALA A 236 -7.07 10.47 -20.76
N ILE A 237 -6.55 11.50 -21.44
CA ILE A 237 -6.21 12.79 -20.82
C ILE A 237 -7.48 13.54 -20.40
N GLU A 238 -8.54 13.51 -21.21
CA GLU A 238 -9.83 14.10 -20.84
C GLU A 238 -10.43 13.44 -19.60
N GLY A 239 -10.40 12.10 -19.53
CA GLY A 239 -10.80 11.33 -18.35
C GLY A 239 -9.96 11.61 -17.10
N LEU A 240 -8.68 11.97 -17.28
CA LEU A 240 -7.76 12.34 -16.20
C LEU A 240 -7.86 13.81 -15.77
N VAL A 241 -8.50 14.69 -16.55
CA VAL A 241 -8.55 16.15 -16.29
C VAL A 241 -9.96 16.69 -16.05
N TYR A 242 -10.97 16.22 -16.80
CA TYR A 242 -12.32 16.77 -16.76
C TYR A 242 -13.33 15.92 -15.97
N GLY A 243 -13.05 14.64 -15.75
CA GLY A 243 -13.71 13.78 -14.75
C GLY A 243 -15.21 14.03 -14.56
N PHE A 244 -16.03 13.91 -15.62
CA PHE A 244 -17.49 13.94 -15.47
C PHE A 244 -17.96 12.57 -14.95
N VAL A 245 -17.83 12.35 -13.65
CA VAL A 245 -18.51 11.22 -13.01
C VAL A 245 -19.93 11.66 -12.71
N GLU A 246 -20.90 11.15 -13.46
CA GLU A 246 -22.30 11.27 -13.07
C GLU A 246 -22.50 10.53 -11.73
N PRO A 247 -23.19 11.13 -10.74
CA PRO A 247 -23.41 10.57 -9.42
C PRO A 247 -24.47 9.46 -9.47
N GLU A 248 -24.17 8.42 -10.24
CA GLU A 248 -24.94 7.20 -10.36
C GLU A 248 -24.44 6.19 -9.31
N GLY A 249 -25.33 5.36 -8.77
CA GLY A 249 -25.00 4.43 -7.68
C GLY A 249 -23.85 3.47 -8.01
N ARG A 250 -23.73 3.07 -9.27
CA ARG A 250 -22.66 2.20 -9.79
C ARG A 250 -21.29 2.90 -9.77
N ASN A 251 -21.22 4.15 -10.21
CA ASN A 251 -19.99 4.93 -10.20
C ASN A 251 -19.52 5.24 -8.77
N LEU A 252 -20.44 5.49 -7.84
CA LEU A 252 -20.10 5.69 -6.43
C LEU A 252 -19.49 4.42 -5.82
N TRP A 253 -20.02 3.24 -6.14
CA TRP A 253 -19.45 1.98 -5.67
C TRP A 253 -18.02 1.77 -6.18
N LEU A 254 -17.77 2.03 -7.47
CA LEU A 254 -16.43 1.98 -8.06
C LEU A 254 -15.47 2.97 -7.37
N ILE A 255 -15.88 4.22 -7.17
CA ILE A 255 -15.08 5.24 -6.47
C ILE A 255 -14.72 4.76 -5.06
N THR A 256 -15.68 4.21 -4.31
CA THR A 256 -15.39 3.68 -2.96
C THR A 256 -14.41 2.51 -3.00
N GLY A 257 -14.49 1.65 -4.02
CA GLY A 257 -13.54 0.57 -4.27
C GLY A 257 -12.13 1.12 -4.52
N ILE A 258 -11.98 2.10 -5.41
CA ILE A 258 -10.71 2.75 -5.73
C ILE A 258 -10.10 3.41 -4.49
N ILE A 259 -10.90 4.10 -3.67
CA ILE A 259 -10.43 4.73 -2.43
C ILE A 259 -9.88 3.67 -1.46
N GLY A 260 -10.63 2.58 -1.25
CA GLY A 260 -10.22 1.50 -0.35
C GLY A 260 -8.98 0.74 -0.86
N ALA A 261 -8.86 0.58 -2.17
CA ALA A 261 -7.72 -0.05 -2.82
C ALA A 261 -6.44 0.80 -2.65
N VAL A 262 -6.50 2.09 -3.01
CA VAL A 262 -5.31 2.96 -3.02
C VAL A 262 -4.93 3.47 -1.62
N VAL A 263 -5.89 3.64 -0.70
CA VAL A 263 -5.62 4.10 0.67
C VAL A 263 -5.67 2.92 1.63
N MET A 264 -4.58 2.15 1.64
CA MET A 264 -4.44 0.97 2.50
C MET A 264 -4.02 1.35 3.93
N PRO A 265 -4.87 1.16 4.97
CA PRO A 265 -4.55 1.58 6.33
C PRO A 265 -3.33 0.86 6.92
N HIS A 266 -3.18 -0.44 6.65
CA HIS A 266 -2.05 -1.23 7.16
C HIS A 266 -0.70 -0.70 6.64
N ASN A 267 -0.69 -0.18 5.40
CA ASN A 267 0.50 0.34 4.75
C ASN A 267 1.01 1.63 5.41
N LEU A 268 0.13 2.40 6.07
CA LEU A 268 0.52 3.57 6.87
C LEU A 268 1.36 3.16 8.08
N TYR A 269 0.95 2.10 8.80
CA TYR A 269 1.71 1.57 9.93
C TYR A 269 3.05 0.99 9.48
N LEU A 270 3.06 0.27 8.35
CA LEU A 270 4.27 -0.28 7.76
C LEU A 270 5.29 0.78 7.38
N HIS A 271 4.84 1.86 6.72
CA HIS A 271 5.71 2.93 6.28
C HIS A 271 6.38 3.62 7.47
N THR A 272 5.61 3.93 8.52
CA THR A 272 6.16 4.54 9.75
C THR A 272 7.27 3.69 10.37
N ALA A 273 7.06 2.38 10.48
CA ALA A 273 8.07 1.49 11.05
C ALA A 273 9.30 1.31 10.12
N SER A 274 9.08 1.25 8.81
CA SER A 274 10.15 1.08 7.82
C SER A 274 11.09 2.28 7.80
N VAL A 275 10.56 3.49 7.97
CA VAL A 275 11.34 4.73 8.07
C VAL A 275 12.21 4.73 9.32
N LEU A 276 11.72 4.22 10.47
CA LEU A 276 12.51 4.10 11.70
C LEU A 276 13.72 3.17 11.59
N SER A 277 13.70 2.23 10.63
CA SER A 277 14.85 1.33 10.39
C SER A 277 16.09 2.04 9.84
N ARG A 278 15.97 3.31 9.43
CA ARG A 278 17.06 4.13 8.89
C ARG A 278 17.60 5.08 9.98
N PRO A 279 18.67 4.73 10.72
CA PRO A 279 19.20 5.58 11.78
C PRO A 279 19.85 6.85 11.22
N VAL A 280 19.41 8.01 11.70
CA VAL A 280 19.95 9.32 11.35
C VAL A 280 20.54 10.01 12.58
N LYS A 281 21.69 10.66 12.40
CA LYS A 281 22.33 11.43 13.47
C LYS A 281 21.45 12.63 13.85
N ARG A 282 21.28 12.85 15.15
CA ARG A 282 20.43 13.91 15.71
C ARG A 282 21.19 15.22 15.83
N ASP A 283 21.17 15.94 14.72
CA ASP A 283 21.59 17.32 14.64
C ASP A 283 20.50 18.11 13.90
N ASN A 284 20.22 19.34 14.31
CA ASN A 284 19.07 20.12 13.82
C ASN A 284 19.09 20.29 12.29
N GLU A 285 20.28 20.48 11.71
CA GLU A 285 20.42 20.55 10.25
C GLU A 285 20.27 19.18 9.57
N THR A 286 20.78 18.12 10.20
CA THR A 286 20.75 16.76 9.65
C THR A 286 19.33 16.20 9.65
N ILE A 287 18.54 16.48 10.70
CA ILE A 287 17.14 16.08 10.78
C ILE A 287 16.31 16.81 9.71
N LYS A 288 16.48 18.13 9.54
CA LYS A 288 15.77 18.88 8.48
C LYS A 288 16.05 18.30 7.10
N LYS A 289 17.32 17.98 6.80
CA LYS A 289 17.71 17.35 5.53
C LYS A 289 17.14 15.94 5.39
N ALA A 290 17.18 15.13 6.44
CA ALA A 290 16.64 13.77 6.41
C ALA A 290 15.12 13.75 6.25
N THR A 291 14.40 14.64 6.94
CA THR A 291 12.94 14.80 6.80
C THR A 291 12.55 15.20 5.37
N PHE A 292 13.34 16.07 4.72
CA PHE A 292 13.12 16.39 3.31
C PHE A 292 13.28 15.17 2.42
N TRP A 293 14.39 14.44 2.53
CA TRP A 293 14.65 13.26 1.70
C TRP A 293 13.62 12.14 1.91
N VAL A 294 13.27 11.86 3.17
CA VAL A 294 12.23 10.89 3.52
C VAL A 294 10.84 11.32 3.05
N SER A 295 10.57 12.63 2.91
CA SER A 295 9.32 13.12 2.32
C SER A 295 9.28 12.95 0.80
N VAL A 296 10.43 13.01 0.11
CA VAL A 296 10.48 12.88 -1.36
C VAL A 296 10.56 11.42 -1.79
N GLU A 297 11.16 10.57 -0.97
CA GLU A 297 11.38 9.15 -1.25
C GLU A 297 10.12 8.37 -1.68
N PRO A 298 8.96 8.47 -1.00
CA PRO A 298 7.77 7.69 -1.38
C PRO A 298 7.08 8.20 -2.65
N ILE A 299 7.38 9.43 -3.12
CA ILE A 299 6.71 10.01 -4.29
C ILE A 299 7.03 9.20 -5.55
N VAL A 300 8.30 8.87 -5.79
CA VAL A 300 8.72 8.17 -7.02
C VAL A 300 8.15 6.74 -7.10
N PRO A 301 8.25 5.90 -6.07
CA PRO A 301 7.71 4.54 -6.10
C PRO A 301 6.19 4.49 -6.22
N ILE A 302 5.47 5.37 -5.51
CA ILE A 302 4.00 5.42 -5.58
C ILE A 302 3.56 5.92 -6.95
N MET A 303 4.23 6.93 -7.52
CA MET A 303 3.95 7.38 -8.90
C MET A 303 4.23 6.29 -9.93
N PHE A 304 5.27 5.47 -9.73
CA PHE A 304 5.54 4.33 -10.60
C PHE A 304 4.41 3.29 -10.51
N SER A 305 3.93 3.00 -9.31
CA SER A 305 2.79 2.08 -9.10
C SER A 305 1.51 2.63 -9.73
N PHE A 306 1.26 3.93 -9.58
CA PHE A 306 0.16 4.63 -10.22
C PHE A 306 0.16 4.50 -11.75
N LEU A 307 1.33 4.56 -12.39
CA LEU A 307 1.42 4.36 -13.84
C LEU A 307 1.02 2.93 -14.26
N ILE A 308 1.38 1.93 -13.45
CA ILE A 308 0.96 0.54 -13.67
C ILE A 308 -0.56 0.43 -13.51
N ASN A 309 -1.13 0.99 -12.44
CA ASN A 309 -2.56 0.94 -12.17
C ASN A 309 -3.37 1.64 -13.28
N ILE A 310 -2.92 2.81 -13.76
CA ILE A 310 -3.51 3.47 -14.94
C ILE A 310 -3.43 2.56 -16.17
N GLY A 311 -2.29 1.92 -16.41
CA GLY A 311 -2.13 1.00 -17.53
C GLY A 311 -3.16 -0.13 -17.48
N ILE A 312 -3.40 -0.71 -16.30
CA ILE A 312 -4.41 -1.76 -16.10
C ILE A 312 -5.81 -1.22 -16.39
N VAL A 313 -6.16 -0.04 -15.86
CA VAL A 313 -7.47 0.60 -16.10
C VAL A 313 -7.70 0.87 -17.59
N ILE A 314 -6.70 1.39 -18.32
CA ILE A 314 -6.82 1.69 -19.75
C ILE A 314 -6.97 0.39 -20.57
N VAL A 315 -6.17 -0.63 -20.28
CA VAL A 315 -6.27 -1.93 -20.96
C VAL A 315 -7.65 -2.56 -20.70
N ALA A 316 -8.15 -2.50 -19.47
CA ALA A 316 -9.50 -2.95 -19.15
C ALA A 316 -10.57 -2.11 -19.87
N ALA A 317 -10.42 -0.78 -19.92
CA ALA A 317 -11.37 0.11 -20.58
C ALA A 317 -11.49 -0.14 -22.08
N GLU A 318 -10.43 -0.58 -22.77
CA GLU A 318 -10.48 -0.78 -24.23
C GLU A 318 -10.81 -2.23 -24.64
N ASN A 319 -10.29 -3.20 -23.89
CA ASN A 319 -10.45 -4.61 -24.22
C ASN A 319 -11.73 -5.21 -23.65
N VAL A 320 -12.32 -4.58 -22.62
CA VAL A 320 -13.42 -5.16 -21.86
C VAL A 320 -14.71 -4.33 -21.95
N ASN A 321 -14.63 -3.01 -21.79
CA ASN A 321 -15.80 -2.11 -21.78
C ASN A 321 -16.56 -2.18 -23.11
N GLY A 322 -17.83 -2.60 -23.08
CA GLY A 322 -18.69 -2.76 -24.26
C GLY A 322 -18.31 -3.93 -25.19
N LYS A 323 -17.35 -4.77 -24.80
CA LYS A 323 -16.89 -5.95 -25.58
C LYS A 323 -16.89 -7.24 -24.75
N CYS A 324 -17.50 -7.23 -23.56
CA CYS A 324 -17.54 -8.41 -22.70
C CYS A 324 -18.29 -9.55 -23.38
N ILE A 325 -17.70 -10.75 -23.37
CA ILE A 325 -18.33 -11.96 -23.93
C ILE A 325 -19.04 -12.66 -22.76
N PRO A 326 -20.38 -12.58 -22.65
CA PRO A 326 -21.09 -13.22 -21.55
C PRO A 326 -20.91 -14.74 -21.58
N VAL A 327 -20.46 -15.31 -20.47
CA VAL A 327 -20.31 -16.77 -20.30
C VAL A 327 -21.53 -17.30 -19.57
N GLY A 328 -22.32 -18.17 -20.21
CA GLY A 328 -23.41 -18.89 -19.53
C GLY A 328 -24.76 -18.17 -19.47
N GLY A 329 -25.08 -17.28 -20.42
CA GLY A 329 -26.40 -16.63 -20.50
C GLY A 329 -26.58 -15.41 -19.60
N GLU A 330 -25.49 -14.91 -19.01
CA GLU A 330 -25.44 -13.63 -18.31
C GLU A 330 -25.68 -12.46 -19.29
N SER A 331 -26.24 -11.35 -18.80
CA SER A 331 -26.36 -10.13 -19.60
C SER A 331 -24.99 -9.48 -19.82
N GLU A 332 -24.82 -8.64 -20.86
CA GLU A 332 -23.57 -7.91 -21.10
C GLU A 332 -23.16 -7.05 -19.88
N GLU A 333 -24.16 -6.50 -19.15
CA GLU A 333 -23.94 -5.73 -17.93
C GLU A 333 -23.48 -6.59 -16.74
N ASP A 334 -24.02 -7.81 -16.59
CA ASP A 334 -23.57 -8.75 -15.57
C ASP A 334 -22.15 -9.26 -15.86
N CYS A 335 -21.81 -9.41 -17.14
CA CYS A 335 -20.48 -9.78 -17.60
C CYS A 335 -19.45 -8.73 -17.15
N GLU A 336 -19.70 -7.45 -17.44
CA GLU A 336 -18.84 -6.33 -17.04
C GLU A 336 -18.67 -6.20 -15.52
N ASN A 337 -19.76 -6.39 -14.76
CA ASN A 337 -19.73 -6.32 -13.29
C ASN A 337 -18.98 -7.50 -12.65
N ASN A 338 -18.94 -8.67 -13.30
CA ASN A 338 -18.31 -9.88 -12.78
C ASN A 338 -16.85 -10.07 -13.22
N ILE A 339 -16.32 -9.20 -14.08
CA ILE A 339 -14.93 -9.28 -14.50
C ILE A 339 -13.98 -8.91 -13.36
N GLY A 340 -12.88 -9.65 -13.32
CA GLY A 340 -11.82 -9.47 -12.36
C GLY A 340 -10.54 -10.18 -12.77
N ASN A 341 -9.68 -10.39 -11.79
CA ASN A 341 -8.40 -11.06 -11.92
C ASN A 341 -8.48 -12.45 -12.56
N THR A 342 -9.63 -13.14 -12.44
CA THR A 342 -9.89 -14.47 -13.03
C THR A 342 -9.95 -14.43 -14.55
N ASP A 343 -10.53 -13.38 -15.12
CA ASP A 343 -10.89 -13.32 -16.53
C ASP A 343 -10.01 -12.35 -17.31
N PHE A 344 -9.37 -11.38 -16.62
CA PHE A 344 -8.51 -10.37 -17.23
C PHE A 344 -7.39 -10.96 -18.09
N ALA A 345 -6.83 -12.10 -17.69
CA ALA A 345 -5.84 -12.85 -18.47
C ALA A 345 -6.25 -13.14 -19.92
N LYS A 346 -7.56 -13.33 -20.18
CA LYS A 346 -8.11 -13.64 -21.51
C LYS A 346 -8.18 -12.42 -22.42
N TYR A 347 -8.16 -11.22 -21.84
CA TYR A 347 -8.24 -9.94 -22.54
C TYR A 347 -6.87 -9.34 -22.84
N LEU A 348 -5.79 -10.04 -22.47
CA LEU A 348 -4.42 -9.68 -22.83
C LEU A 348 -4.11 -10.18 -24.25
N THR A 349 -3.64 -9.28 -25.11
CA THR A 349 -3.37 -9.55 -26.53
C THR A 349 -1.99 -10.17 -26.77
N VAL A 350 -1.07 -10.04 -25.82
CA VAL A 350 0.31 -10.52 -25.91
C VAL A 350 0.36 -12.05 -25.86
N ALA A 351 1.20 -12.64 -26.72
CA ALA A 351 1.47 -14.06 -26.71
C ALA A 351 2.08 -14.48 -25.35
N GLY A 352 1.33 -15.26 -24.56
CA GLY A 352 1.70 -15.64 -23.20
C GLY A 352 1.14 -14.73 -22.09
N GLY A 353 0.26 -13.78 -22.42
CA GLY A 353 -0.42 -12.88 -21.48
C GLY A 353 -0.99 -13.58 -20.23
N PRO A 354 -1.74 -14.69 -20.37
CA PRO A 354 -2.24 -15.43 -19.20
C PRO A 354 -1.14 -15.92 -18.26
N ILE A 355 -0.06 -16.47 -18.80
CA ILE A 355 1.06 -16.99 -18.00
C ILE A 355 1.74 -15.84 -17.27
N LEU A 356 1.98 -14.72 -17.97
CA LEU A 356 2.59 -13.53 -17.39
C LEU A 356 1.71 -12.92 -16.29
N TRP A 357 0.40 -12.88 -16.50
CA TRP A 357 -0.57 -12.47 -15.49
C TRP A 357 -0.58 -13.39 -14.28
N GLY A 358 -0.51 -14.71 -14.49
CA GLY A 358 -0.38 -15.69 -13.41
C GLY A 358 0.91 -15.50 -12.60
N ILE A 359 2.04 -15.25 -13.26
CA ILE A 359 3.32 -14.91 -12.60
C ILE A 359 3.17 -13.64 -11.77
N ALA A 360 2.55 -12.61 -12.34
CA ALA A 360 2.34 -11.32 -11.74
C ALA A 360 1.46 -11.39 -10.48
N LEU A 361 0.32 -12.11 -10.55
CA LEU A 361 -0.56 -12.34 -9.40
C LEU A 361 0.13 -13.13 -8.29
N LEU A 362 0.92 -14.16 -8.65
CA LEU A 362 1.67 -14.95 -7.68
C LEU A 362 2.69 -14.07 -6.96
N ALA A 363 3.42 -13.24 -7.70
CA ALA A 363 4.40 -12.31 -7.15
C ALA A 363 3.79 -11.26 -6.22
N ALA A 364 2.72 -10.62 -6.67
CA ALA A 364 1.99 -9.62 -5.93
C ALA A 364 1.41 -10.20 -4.64
N GLY A 365 0.80 -11.39 -4.72
CA GLY A 365 0.28 -12.11 -3.55
C GLY A 365 1.36 -12.49 -2.55
N GLN A 366 2.56 -12.91 -2.99
CA GLN A 366 3.66 -13.18 -2.07
C GLN A 366 4.22 -11.92 -1.45
N SER A 367 4.40 -10.84 -2.23
CA SER A 367 4.94 -9.61 -1.69
C SER A 367 4.00 -8.95 -0.67
N SER A 368 2.71 -8.98 -0.94
CA SER A 368 1.71 -8.41 -0.03
C SER A 368 1.59 -9.22 1.27
N ALA A 369 1.77 -10.55 1.22
CA ALA A 369 1.79 -11.39 2.42
C ALA A 369 2.88 -10.97 3.44
N ILE A 370 4.00 -10.46 2.94
CA ILE A 370 5.11 -9.96 3.76
C ILE A 370 4.70 -8.64 4.41
N THR A 371 4.20 -7.71 3.61
CA THR A 371 3.85 -6.36 4.06
C THR A 371 2.72 -6.43 5.07
N THR A 372 1.70 -7.28 4.88
CA THR A 372 0.62 -7.51 5.85
C THR A 372 1.11 -8.13 7.15
N THR A 373 2.01 -9.12 7.08
CA THR A 373 2.61 -9.74 8.27
C THR A 373 3.40 -8.75 9.12
N TYR A 374 4.19 -7.88 8.49
CA TYR A 374 4.94 -6.82 9.18
C TYR A 374 4.06 -5.70 9.69
N SER A 375 3.12 -5.22 8.87
CA SER A 375 2.15 -4.19 9.26
C SER A 375 1.42 -4.60 10.51
N GLY A 376 0.94 -5.84 10.52
CA GLY A 376 0.34 -6.44 11.69
C GLY A 376 1.26 -6.35 12.91
N GLN A 377 2.52 -6.80 12.80
CA GLN A 377 3.46 -6.78 13.93
C GLN A 377 3.57 -5.40 14.54
N TYR A 378 3.73 -4.37 13.72
CA TYR A 378 3.80 -3.00 14.19
C TYR A 378 2.49 -2.50 14.81
N ILE A 379 1.34 -2.95 14.30
CA ILE A 379 0.02 -2.67 14.89
C ILE A 379 -0.07 -3.30 16.29
N MET A 380 0.28 -4.58 16.44
CA MET A 380 0.15 -5.29 17.71
C MET A 380 1.19 -4.86 18.74
N ASP A 381 2.45 -4.72 18.34
CA ASP A 381 3.51 -4.21 19.22
C ASP A 381 3.18 -2.78 19.67
N GLY A 382 2.72 -1.94 18.74
CA GLY A 382 2.41 -0.55 19.04
C GLY A 382 1.16 -0.36 19.90
N PHE A 383 0.05 -1.06 19.61
CA PHE A 383 -1.20 -0.92 20.38
C PHE A 383 -1.24 -1.80 21.64
N LEU A 384 -0.75 -3.04 21.59
CA LEU A 384 -0.91 -4.03 22.66
C LEU A 384 0.39 -4.37 23.41
N GLU A 385 1.56 -3.97 22.92
CA GLU A 385 2.88 -4.40 23.45
C GLU A 385 3.06 -5.92 23.51
N MET A 386 2.31 -6.65 22.68
CA MET A 386 2.36 -8.11 22.66
C MET A 386 3.31 -8.58 21.57
N ARG A 387 4.37 -9.29 21.97
CA ARG A 387 5.32 -9.90 21.03
C ARG A 387 4.91 -11.32 20.70
N ILE A 388 4.48 -11.54 19.47
CA ILE A 388 4.21 -12.86 18.91
C ILE A 388 5.25 -13.11 17.81
N PRO A 389 5.81 -14.32 17.70
CA PRO A 389 6.75 -14.62 16.62
C PRO A 389 6.08 -14.47 15.25
N VAL A 390 6.83 -13.92 14.30
CA VAL A 390 6.40 -13.58 12.93
C VAL A 390 5.63 -14.71 12.25
N TRP A 391 6.12 -15.95 12.37
CA TRP A 391 5.52 -17.12 11.76
C TRP A 391 4.15 -17.47 12.36
N ALA A 392 4.00 -17.39 13.68
CA ALA A 392 2.73 -17.70 14.34
C ALA A 392 1.68 -16.67 14.00
N ARG A 393 2.11 -15.40 13.86
CA ARG A 393 1.25 -14.33 13.39
C ARG A 393 0.79 -14.55 11.95
N ALA A 394 1.73 -14.78 11.03
CA ALA A 394 1.43 -14.99 9.62
C ALA A 394 0.43 -16.15 9.42
N ILE A 395 0.61 -17.26 10.14
CA ILE A 395 -0.35 -18.37 10.13
C ILE A 395 -1.69 -17.93 10.71
N GLY A 396 -1.69 -17.24 11.86
CA GLY A 396 -2.93 -16.80 12.51
C GLY A 396 -3.80 -15.93 11.60
N THR A 397 -3.21 -14.89 11.00
CA THR A 397 -3.93 -13.99 10.08
C THR A 397 -4.38 -14.73 8.82
N ARG A 398 -3.51 -15.57 8.24
CA ARG A 398 -3.83 -16.38 7.05
C ARG A 398 -4.95 -17.36 7.28
N MET A 399 -4.99 -18.04 8.42
CA MET A 399 -6.05 -19.02 8.72
C MET A 399 -7.41 -18.34 8.85
N ILE A 400 -7.44 -17.11 9.39
CA ILE A 400 -8.67 -16.31 9.46
C ILE A 400 -9.10 -15.86 8.05
N ALA A 401 -8.17 -15.38 7.22
CA ALA A 401 -8.46 -14.97 5.84
C ALA A 401 -8.85 -16.14 4.92
N LEU A 402 -8.31 -17.34 5.17
CA LEU A 402 -8.51 -18.52 4.33
C LEU A 402 -9.91 -19.11 4.47
N LEU A 403 -10.54 -19.04 5.64
CA LEU A 403 -11.89 -19.55 5.89
C LEU A 403 -12.94 -19.01 4.89
N PRO A 404 -13.14 -17.69 4.76
CA PRO A 404 -14.10 -17.16 3.79
C PRO A 404 -13.69 -17.46 2.35
N CYS A 405 -12.39 -17.42 2.03
CA CYS A 405 -11.89 -17.71 0.68
C CYS A 405 -12.22 -19.13 0.24
N VAL A 406 -11.95 -20.13 1.08
CA VAL A 406 -12.19 -21.54 0.75
C VAL A 406 -13.69 -21.83 0.68
N LEU A 407 -14.50 -21.25 1.58
CA LEU A 407 -15.95 -21.41 1.52
C LEU A 407 -16.53 -20.89 0.20
N ILE A 408 -16.13 -19.69 -0.22
CA ILE A 408 -16.60 -19.10 -1.48
C ILE A 408 -16.06 -19.89 -2.67
N ALA A 409 -14.77 -20.22 -2.69
CA ALA A 409 -14.16 -20.99 -3.78
C ALA A 409 -14.69 -22.42 -3.91
N ALA A 410 -15.18 -23.02 -2.81
CA ALA A 410 -15.83 -24.32 -2.84
C ALA A 410 -17.29 -24.23 -3.34
N CYS A 411 -17.99 -23.14 -3.03
CA CYS A 411 -19.37 -22.90 -3.48
C CYS A 411 -19.46 -22.42 -4.93
N VAL A 412 -18.41 -21.79 -5.47
CA VAL A 412 -18.32 -21.33 -6.86
C VAL A 412 -17.26 -22.15 -7.60
N PRO A 413 -17.57 -23.39 -8.02
CA PRO A 413 -16.66 -24.18 -8.83
C PRO A 413 -16.65 -23.60 -10.25
N ARG A 414 -15.68 -22.73 -10.53
CA ARG A 414 -15.24 -22.42 -11.89
C ARG A 414 -13.97 -23.20 -12.21
#